data_AF-A0A2X3A5T8-F1
#
_entry.id   AF-A0A2X3A5T8-F1
#
_cell.length_a   1.000
_cell.length_b   1.000
_cell.length_c   1.000
_cell.angle_alpha   90.00
_cell.angle_beta   90.00
_cell.angle_gamma   90.00
#
_symmetry.space_group_name_H-M   'P 1'
#
loop_
_entity.id
_entity.type
_entity.pdbx_description
1 polymer ?
#
loop_
_entity_poly.entity_id
_entity_poly.type
_entity_poly.pdbx_seq_one_letter_code
_entity_poly.pdbx_strand_id
1 'polypeptide(L)'
;MKPTAFKREVLASADKTLVRQIVGDADIRKLPKQSVDMAFNAVSEIAKGRNTRATTGDAQRLNMGMTSIASLNKQNAEFWANRKG
;
A
#
# COMPACT_ATOMS: atom_id res chain seq x y z
N MET A 1 -25.54 16.20 -6.60
CA MET A 1 -25.22 15.61 -5.28
C MET A 1 -24.51 16.66 -4.44
N LYS A 2 -24.84 16.82 -3.14
CA LYS A 2 -24.12 17.78 -2.27
C LYS A 2 -22.68 17.25 -2.02
N PRO A 3 -21.60 18.06 -2.14
CA PRO A 3 -20.22 17.58 -2.04
C PRO A 3 -19.91 16.80 -0.75
N THR A 4 -20.52 17.19 0.38
CA THR A 4 -20.37 16.47 1.65
C THR A 4 -21.00 15.08 1.61
N ALA A 5 -22.12 14.89 0.90
CA ALA A 5 -22.75 13.59 0.77
C ALA A 5 -21.86 12.61 -0.02
N PHE A 6 -21.25 13.10 -1.10
CA PHE A 6 -20.27 12.33 -1.87
C PHE A 6 -19.09 11.88 -1.00
N LYS A 7 -18.49 12.79 -0.23
CA LYS A 7 -17.37 12.43 0.65
C LYS A 7 -17.75 11.40 1.72
N ARG A 8 -18.97 11.48 2.27
CA ARG A 8 -19.48 10.46 3.21
C ARG A 8 -19.61 9.09 2.54
N GLU A 9 -20.09 9.04 1.30
CA GLU A 9 -20.20 7.79 0.55
C GLU A 9 -18.83 7.20 0.24
N VAL A 10 -17.86 8.01 -0.18
CA VAL A 10 -16.48 7.56 -0.42
C VAL A 10 -15.84 7.03 0.87
N LEU A 11 -16.03 7.74 1.99
CA LEU A 11 -15.53 7.27 3.28
C LEU A 11 -16.23 5.99 3.78
N ALA A 12 -17.51 5.80 3.45
CA ALA A 12 -18.25 4.60 3.81
C ALA A 12 -17.85 3.37 2.98
N SER A 13 -17.37 3.56 1.75
CA SER A 13 -16.88 2.50 0.86
C SER A 13 -15.36 2.24 0.97
N ALA A 14 -14.61 3.15 1.59
CA ALA A 14 -13.17 3.01 1.82
C ALA A 14 -12.82 1.89 2.81
N ASP A 15 -11.52 1.58 2.92
CA ASP A 15 -10.97 0.65 3.92
C ASP A 15 -11.40 1.07 5.33
N LYS A 16 -12.28 0.26 5.92
CA LYS A 16 -12.87 0.53 7.23
C LYS A 16 -11.81 0.65 8.34
N THR A 17 -10.71 -0.07 8.23
CA THR A 17 -9.61 -0.01 9.21
C THR A 17 -8.93 1.35 9.14
N LEU A 18 -8.63 1.81 7.92
CA LEU A 18 -8.00 3.10 7.69
C LEU A 18 -8.90 4.26 8.12
N VAL A 19 -10.19 4.18 7.80
CA VAL A 19 -11.16 5.20 8.19
C VAL A 19 -11.32 5.25 9.71
N ARG A 20 -11.39 4.09 10.38
CA ARG A 20 -11.45 3.98 11.85
C ARG A 20 -10.21 4.56 12.53
N GLN A 21 -9.03 4.49 11.91
CA GLN A 21 -7.83 5.14 12.44
C GLN A 21 -7.94 6.67 12.50
N ILE A 22 -8.76 7.28 11.63
CA ILE A 22 -8.89 8.74 11.55
C ILE A 22 -10.09 9.25 12.36
N VAL A 23 -11.24 8.58 12.26
CA VAL A 23 -12.49 9.05 12.90
C VAL A 23 -12.92 8.21 14.11
N GLY A 24 -12.17 7.16 14.47
CA GLY A 24 -12.54 6.22 15.52
C GLY A 24 -13.79 5.40 15.15
N ASP A 25 -14.57 5.04 16.16
CA ASP A 25 -15.85 4.32 16.02
C ASP A 25 -17.03 5.23 15.67
N ALA A 26 -16.77 6.47 15.25
CA ALA A 26 -17.82 7.42 14.92
C ALA A 26 -18.56 7.04 13.63
N ASP A 27 -19.89 7.17 13.66
CA ASP A 27 -20.72 7.05 12.46
C ASP A 27 -20.47 8.25 11.53
N ILE A 28 -19.84 7.97 10.38
CA ILE A 28 -19.48 8.95 9.36
C ILE A 28 -20.69 9.72 8.86
N ARG A 29 -21.91 9.17 8.94
CA ARG A 29 -23.14 9.86 8.53
C ARG A 29 -23.56 10.96 9.50
N LYS A 30 -23.13 10.87 10.76
CA LYS A 30 -23.50 11.79 11.84
C LYS A 30 -22.42 12.84 12.12
N LEU A 31 -21.22 12.67 11.58
CA LEU A 31 -20.13 13.63 11.74
C LEU A 31 -20.46 15.02 11.14
N PRO A 32 -19.99 16.13 11.73
CA PRO A 32 -20.14 17.44 11.14
C PRO A 32 -19.31 17.55 9.85
N LYS A 33 -19.69 18.49 8.97
CA LYS A 33 -19.07 18.66 7.64
C LYS A 33 -17.54 18.76 7.72
N GLN A 34 -17.02 19.56 8.66
CA GLN A 34 -15.57 19.76 8.83
C GLN A 34 -14.83 18.46 9.13
N SER A 35 -15.39 17.61 10.00
CA SER A 35 -14.81 16.30 10.33
C SER A 35 -14.84 15.35 9.13
N VAL A 36 -15.90 15.37 8.32
CA VAL A 36 -15.97 14.58 7.08
C VAL A 36 -14.93 15.05 6.08
N ASP A 37 -14.78 16.37 5.91
CA ASP A 37 -13.81 16.95 4.98
C ASP A 37 -12.36 16.62 5.39
N MET A 38 -12.06 16.70 6.69
CA MET A 38 -10.77 16.32 7.26
C MET A 38 -10.50 14.83 7.07
N ALA A 39 -11.47 13.97 7.42
CA ALA A 39 -11.33 12.52 7.30
C ALA A 39 -11.10 12.11 5.84
N PHE A 40 -11.87 12.69 4.92
CA PHE A 40 -11.72 12.46 3.49
C PHE A 40 -10.31 12.81 3.00
N ASN A 41 -9.80 13.98 3.37
CA ASN A 41 -8.47 14.41 2.96
C ASN A 41 -7.38 13.50 3.55
N ALA A 42 -7.45 13.18 4.85
CA ALA A 42 -6.48 12.32 5.52
C ALA A 42 -6.47 10.90 4.95
N VAL A 43 -7.64 10.29 4.72
CA VAL A 43 -7.75 8.98 4.07
C VAL A 43 -7.17 9.04 2.65
N SER A 44 -7.45 10.11 1.90
CA SER A 44 -6.96 10.28 0.53
C SER A 44 -5.44 10.36 0.47
N GLU A 45 -4.80 11.11 1.38
CA GLU A 45 -3.33 11.22 1.42
C GLU A 45 -2.67 9.90 1.86
N ILE A 46 -3.25 9.17 2.82
CA ILE A 46 -2.72 7.86 3.21
C ILE A 46 -2.87 6.84 2.07
N ALA A 47 -4.03 6.81 1.41
CA ALA A 47 -4.28 5.93 0.27
C ALA A 47 -3.33 6.24 -0.89
N LYS A 48 -3.12 7.52 -1.18
CA LYS A 48 -2.11 7.98 -2.14
C LYS A 48 -0.72 7.49 -1.75
N GLY A 49 -0.31 7.71 -0.49
CA GLY A 49 0.96 7.23 0.03
C GLY A 49 1.14 5.72 -0.12
N ARG A 50 0.09 4.90 0.10
CA ARG A 50 0.15 3.45 -0.13
C ARG A 50 0.34 3.09 -1.61
N ASN A 51 -0.35 3.78 -2.51
CA ASN A 51 -0.35 3.47 -3.95
C ASN A 51 0.90 4.01 -4.68
N THR A 52 1.47 5.12 -4.22
CA THR A 52 2.63 5.76 -4.85
C THR A 52 3.93 5.51 -4.09
N ARG A 53 3.90 4.71 -3.01
CA ARG A 53 5.13 4.32 -2.32
C ARG A 53 5.98 3.53 -3.31
N ALA A 54 7.04 4.16 -3.81
CA ALA A 54 8.02 3.47 -4.62
C ALA A 54 8.53 2.28 -3.82
N THR A 55 8.33 1.07 -4.33
CA THR A 55 9.01 -0.12 -3.83
C THR A 55 10.48 0.11 -4.11
N THR A 56 11.22 0.58 -3.11
CA THR A 56 12.68 0.66 -3.22
C THR A 56 13.20 -0.75 -3.49
N GLY A 57 14.26 -0.90 -4.29
CA GLY A 57 14.75 -2.23 -4.70
C GLY A 57 15.02 -3.18 -3.52
N ASP A 58 15.35 -2.65 -2.34
CA ASP A 58 15.50 -3.43 -1.10
C ASP A 58 14.18 -4.02 -0.57
N ALA A 59 13.03 -3.35 -0.76
CA ALA A 59 11.73 -3.91 -0.39
C ALA A 59 11.32 -5.09 -1.30
N GLN A 60 11.81 -5.11 -2.55
CA GLN A 60 11.65 -6.26 -3.47
C GLN A 60 12.54 -7.46 -3.10
N ARG A 61 13.64 -7.24 -2.37
CA ARG A 61 14.56 -8.30 -1.95
C ARG A 61 14.02 -9.19 -0.84
N LEU A 62 12.97 -8.79 -0.12
CA LEU A 62 12.38 -9.59 0.96
C LEU A 62 11.82 -10.95 0.48
N ASN A 63 11.43 -11.06 -0.79
CA ASN A 63 10.96 -12.31 -1.39
C ASN A 63 11.99 -13.02 -2.27
N MET A 64 13.16 -12.41 -2.48
CA MET A 64 14.32 -13.10 -3.03
C MET A 64 15.03 -13.77 -1.86
N GLY A 65 14.55 -14.96 -1.50
CA GLY A 65 15.23 -15.80 -0.52
C GLY A 65 16.74 -15.77 -0.80
N MET A 66 17.53 -15.52 0.24
CA MET A 66 18.99 -15.44 0.16
C MET A 66 19.48 -16.61 -0.69
N THR A 67 19.89 -16.35 -1.93
CA THR A 67 20.55 -17.35 -2.75
C THR A 67 21.83 -17.67 -2.02
N SER A 68 21.83 -18.79 -1.27
CA SER A 68 23.01 -19.27 -0.56
C SER A 68 24.21 -19.23 -1.51
N ILE A 69 25.39 -18.86 -1.02
CA ILE A 69 26.63 -18.80 -1.82
C ILE A 69 26.82 -20.11 -2.61
N ALA A 70 26.42 -21.25 -2.03
CA ALA A 70 26.42 -22.54 -2.71
C ALA A 70 25.51 -22.59 -3.96
N SER A 71 24.31 -22.00 -3.90
CA SER A 71 23.39 -21.90 -5.03
C SER A 71 23.93 -21.00 -6.15
N LEU A 72 24.58 -19.89 -5.80
CA LEU A 72 25.25 -19.01 -6.76
C LEU A 72 26.43 -19.72 -7.44
N ASN A 73 27.25 -20.41 -6.67
CA ASN A 73 28.38 -21.18 -7.20
C ASN A 73 27.92 -22.30 -8.14
N LYS A 74 26.83 -22.99 -7.80
CA LYS A 74 26.24 -24.01 -8.67
C LYS A 74 25.75 -23.42 -10.00
N GLN A 75 25.00 -22.32 -9.96
CA GLN A 75 24.54 -21.63 -11.18
C GLN A 75 25.71 -21.16 -12.05
N ASN A 76 26.76 -20.62 -11.44
CA ASN A 76 27.97 -20.21 -12.15
C ASN A 76 28.68 -21.41 -12.80
N ALA A 77 28.82 -22.52 -12.10
CA ALA A 77 29.43 -23.73 -12.65
C ALA A 77 28.63 -24.28 -13.84
N GLU A 78 27.30 -24.33 -13.74
CA GLU A 78 26.40 -24.74 -14.83
C GLU A 78 26.48 -23.79 -16.03
N PHE A 79 26.55 -22.48 -15.79
CA PHE A 79 26.73 -21.48 -16.84
C PHE A 79 28.03 -21.70 -17.61
N TRP A 80 29.16 -21.86 -16.92
CA TRP A 80 30.46 -22.07 -17.57
C TRP A 80 30.56 -23.44 -18.25
N ALA A 81 29.96 -24.48 -17.68
CA ALA A 81 29.93 -25.81 -18.28
C ALA A 81 29.10 -25.86 -19.58
N ASN A 82 28.02 -25.08 -19.66
CA ASN A 82 27.14 -25.04 -20.83
C ASN A 82 27.51 -23.93 -21.83
N ARG A 83 28.50 -23.09 -21.51
CA ARG A 83 29.08 -22.15 -22.45
C ARG A 83 29.96 -22.89 -23.45
N LYS A 84 29.34 -23.56 -24.41
CA LYS A 84 30.03 -23.94 -25.65
C LYS A 84 30.41 -22.66 -26.38
N GLY A 85 31.68 -22.57 -26.78
CA GLY A 85 32.17 -21.54 -27.70
C GLY A 85 31.47 -21.63 -29.05
#